data_AF-A0A8J7A9C8-F1
#
_entry.id   AF-A0A8J7A9C8-F1
#
_cell.length_a   1.000
_cell.length_b   1.000
_cell.length_c   1.000
_cell.angle_alpha   90.00
_cell.angle_beta   90.00
_cell.angle_gamma   90.00
#
_symmetry.space_group_name_H-M   'P 1'
#
loop_
_entity.id
_entity.type
_entity.pdbx_description
1 polymer ?
#
loop_
_entity_poly.entity_id
_entity_poly.type
_entity_poly.pdbx_seq_one_letter_code
_entity_poly.pdbx_strand_id
1 'polypeptide(L)'
;PPSAQPAVHATSPRQSPPRPAQPLGRLPKRPLIPPQLRQSLTGPKPLYQSRLLKAVAIFLGVMTVLELSDRYVKQCSATETCPSGSQLLNPIQAQLGAAAEAIQNRFDPGHQAFSQGVNLAALAGESAHTARTPEEWRLTIVYWRRAIAALQTVPTNSRFYPKAQAKIQAYQENLTYAKAAIDTFREGVNAATLAAELTQQAKTVQDWRQVGQLWLEALSLMRLVSQNSPHYAIAQQRLTQYADNFTYAQKQAMAPIQPAASQAEAQPELADIAGP
;
A
#
# COMPACT_ATOMS: atom_id res chain seq x y z
N PRO A 1 38.68 34.71 39.32
CA PRO A 1 37.91 34.28 40.52
C PRO A 1 36.68 33.44 40.10
N PRO A 2 36.59 32.19 40.57
CA PRO A 2 35.54 31.24 40.20
C PRO A 2 34.39 31.19 41.22
N SER A 3 33.32 30.48 40.83
CA SER A 3 32.42 29.68 41.69
C SER A 3 31.50 30.39 42.70
N ALA A 4 30.18 30.23 42.49
CA ALA A 4 29.35 29.35 43.33
C ALA A 4 27.88 29.34 42.86
N GLN A 5 27.34 28.15 42.62
CA GLN A 5 25.90 27.85 42.61
C GLN A 5 25.35 27.81 44.05
N PRO A 6 24.02 27.90 44.24
CA PRO A 6 23.25 26.68 44.56
C PRO A 6 21.89 26.63 43.83
N ALA A 7 21.51 25.51 43.22
CA ALA A 7 20.72 24.38 43.78
C ALA A 7 19.18 24.56 43.74
N VAL A 8 18.60 23.99 42.67
CA VAL A 8 17.36 23.19 42.57
C VAL A 8 16.26 23.26 43.65
N HIS A 9 15.04 23.57 43.21
CA HIS A 9 13.85 22.80 43.58
C HIS A 9 12.83 22.76 42.42
N ALA A 10 12.61 21.55 41.89
CA ALA A 10 11.61 21.23 40.89
C ALA A 10 10.27 20.91 41.57
N THR A 11 9.22 21.64 41.22
CA THR A 11 7.83 21.36 41.61
C THR A 11 7.20 20.35 40.66
N SER A 12 6.92 19.15 41.17
CA SER A 12 6.07 18.13 40.53
C SER A 12 4.59 18.53 40.53
N PRO A 13 3.84 18.31 39.43
CA PRO A 13 2.39 18.48 39.44
C PRO A 13 1.68 17.28 40.11
N ARG A 14 0.73 17.66 40.96
CA ARG A 14 -0.10 16.87 41.88
C ARG A 14 -0.93 15.81 41.14
N GLN A 15 -0.78 14.54 41.53
CA GLN A 15 -1.67 13.44 41.12
C GLN A 15 -3.03 13.57 41.83
N SER A 16 -4.11 13.49 41.06
CA SER A 16 -5.49 13.46 41.56
C SER A 16 -5.83 12.10 42.19
N PRO A 17 -6.59 12.04 43.29
CA PRO A 17 -6.98 10.79 43.92
C PRO A 17 -8.04 10.01 43.12
N PRO A 18 -8.11 8.67 43.26
CA PRO A 18 -9.07 7.83 42.54
C PRO A 18 -10.51 8.03 43.05
N ARG A 19 -11.45 8.07 42.12
CA ARG A 19 -12.90 8.23 42.33
C ARG A 19 -13.50 6.97 42.98
N PRO A 20 -14.42 7.08 43.96
CA PRO A 20 -15.05 5.92 44.60
C PRO A 20 -16.01 5.18 43.65
N ALA A 21 -16.05 3.85 43.80
CA ALA A 21 -16.88 2.92 43.03
C ALA A 21 -18.38 3.16 43.27
N GLN A 22 -19.15 3.25 42.18
CA GLN A 22 -20.61 3.30 42.20
C GLN A 22 -21.20 1.88 42.37
N PRO A 23 -22.34 1.72 43.06
CA PRO A 23 -22.98 0.42 43.27
C PRO A 23 -23.62 -0.14 41.98
N LEU A 24 -23.48 -1.45 41.80
CA LEU A 24 -24.06 -2.24 40.71
C LEU A 24 -25.59 -2.10 40.69
N GLY A 25 -26.09 -1.27 39.77
CA GLY A 25 -27.51 -1.17 39.42
C GLY A 25 -28.01 -2.44 38.74
N ARG A 26 -29.27 -2.79 39.06
CA ARG A 26 -30.01 -3.99 38.64
C ARG A 26 -29.86 -4.36 37.15
N LEU A 27 -29.67 -5.65 36.90
CA LEU A 27 -29.81 -6.30 35.59
C LEU A 27 -31.14 -5.91 34.93
N PRO A 28 -31.14 -5.39 33.69
CA PRO A 28 -32.36 -5.24 32.93
C PRO A 28 -32.93 -6.62 32.56
N LYS A 29 -34.25 -6.76 32.71
CA LYS A 29 -35.00 -7.95 32.32
C LYS A 29 -34.69 -8.29 30.85
N ARG A 30 -34.46 -9.57 30.60
CA ARG A 30 -34.28 -10.22 29.29
C ARG A 30 -35.16 -9.54 28.22
N PRO A 31 -34.60 -9.05 27.10
CA PRO A 31 -35.42 -8.45 26.06
C PRO A 31 -36.42 -9.49 25.54
N LEU A 32 -37.71 -9.20 25.65
CA LEU A 32 -38.75 -9.94 24.95
C LEU A 32 -38.49 -9.76 23.45
N ILE A 33 -38.17 -10.86 22.79
CA ILE A 33 -38.11 -10.91 21.32
C ILE A 33 -39.50 -10.48 20.79
N PRO A 34 -39.58 -9.47 19.91
CA PRO A 34 -40.84 -9.06 19.30
C PRO A 34 -41.51 -10.27 18.61
N PRO A 35 -42.85 -10.44 18.70
CA PRO A 35 -43.52 -11.61 18.10
C PRO A 35 -43.29 -11.74 16.59
N GLN A 36 -42.94 -10.64 15.91
CA GLN A 36 -42.57 -10.60 14.50
C GLN A 36 -41.20 -11.26 14.19
N LEU A 37 -40.32 -11.43 15.18
CA LEU A 37 -39.04 -12.15 15.03
C LEU A 37 -39.13 -13.66 15.33
N ARG A 38 -40.28 -14.18 15.80
CA ARG A 38 -40.47 -15.63 15.99
C ARG A 38 -40.61 -16.39 14.67
N GLN A 39 -41.03 -15.73 13.59
CA GLN A 39 -41.32 -16.40 12.32
C GLN A 39 -40.08 -16.64 11.45
N SER A 40 -38.90 -16.10 11.81
CA SER A 40 -37.65 -16.32 11.07
C SER A 40 -36.76 -17.45 11.63
N LEU A 41 -37.21 -18.19 12.66
CA LEU A 41 -36.45 -19.30 13.27
C LEU A 41 -36.96 -20.70 12.88
N THR A 42 -37.93 -20.78 11.95
CA THR A 42 -38.36 -22.03 11.31
C THR A 42 -37.74 -22.16 9.92
N GLY A 43 -36.42 -21.94 9.82
CA GLY A 43 -35.66 -22.56 8.74
C GLY A 43 -35.64 -24.07 8.96
N PRO A 44 -35.65 -24.91 7.89
CA PRO A 44 -35.56 -26.36 8.05
C PRO A 44 -34.34 -26.70 8.90
N LYS A 45 -34.54 -27.53 9.94
CA LYS A 45 -33.51 -27.92 10.92
C LYS A 45 -32.21 -28.35 10.18
N PRO A 46 -31.02 -27.94 10.64
CA PRO A 46 -29.75 -28.15 9.94
C PRO A 46 -29.42 -29.63 9.67
N LEU A 47 -30.02 -30.56 10.42
CA LEU A 47 -29.88 -32.00 10.19
C LEU A 47 -30.56 -32.48 8.89
N TYR A 48 -31.67 -31.87 8.48
CA TYR A 48 -32.38 -32.26 7.25
C TYR A 48 -31.62 -31.79 6.00
N GLN A 49 -31.08 -30.56 6.04
CA GLN A 49 -30.21 -30.07 4.97
C GLN A 49 -28.90 -30.85 4.87
N SER A 50 -28.34 -31.31 5.99
CA SER A 50 -27.15 -32.19 5.99
C SER A 50 -27.39 -33.54 5.32
N ARG A 51 -28.54 -34.19 5.60
CA ARG A 51 -28.89 -35.48 4.97
C ARG A 51 -29.22 -35.33 3.49
N LEU A 52 -29.93 -34.27 3.12
CA LEU A 52 -30.25 -33.97 1.73
C LEU A 52 -29.00 -33.61 0.92
N LEU A 53 -28.09 -32.78 1.45
CA LEU A 53 -26.80 -32.51 0.79
C LEU A 53 -25.96 -33.78 0.61
N LYS A 54 -25.93 -34.67 1.61
CA LYS A 54 -25.23 -35.95 1.49
C LYS A 54 -25.85 -36.84 0.42
N ALA A 55 -27.18 -36.96 0.38
CA ALA A 55 -27.88 -37.75 -0.64
C ALA A 55 -27.68 -37.17 -2.04
N VAL A 56 -27.73 -35.84 -2.20
CA VAL A 56 -27.45 -35.16 -3.47
C VAL A 56 -25.99 -35.34 -3.89
N ALA A 57 -25.03 -35.26 -2.97
CA ALA A 57 -23.62 -35.51 -3.26
C ALA A 57 -23.36 -36.96 -3.69
N ILE A 58 -23.99 -37.93 -3.03
CA ILE A 58 -23.91 -39.36 -3.41
C ILE A 58 -24.51 -39.56 -4.80
N PHE A 59 -25.70 -39.00 -5.06
CA PHE A 59 -26.38 -39.14 -6.34
C PHE A 59 -25.58 -38.48 -7.49
N LEU A 60 -25.07 -37.28 -7.27
CA LEU A 60 -24.18 -36.61 -8.23
C LEU A 60 -22.91 -37.43 -8.47
N GLY A 61 -22.34 -38.04 -7.44
CA GLY A 61 -21.18 -38.94 -7.54
C GLY A 61 -21.46 -40.19 -8.39
N VAL A 62 -22.60 -40.84 -8.18
CA VAL A 62 -23.02 -42.02 -8.97
C VAL A 62 -23.27 -41.64 -10.43
N MET A 63 -23.94 -40.50 -10.67
CA MET A 63 -24.19 -40.01 -12.03
C MET A 63 -22.90 -39.63 -12.77
N THR A 64 -21.92 -39.04 -12.06
CA THR A 64 -20.61 -38.76 -12.68
C THR A 64 -19.89 -40.04 -13.06
N VAL A 65 -19.89 -41.07 -12.20
CA VAL A 65 -19.27 -42.38 -12.52
C VAL A 65 -19.92 -43.03 -13.76
N LEU A 66 -21.24 -42.93 -13.90
CA LEU A 66 -21.97 -43.47 -15.05
C LEU A 66 -21.60 -42.72 -16.35
N GLU A 67 -21.59 -41.39 -16.34
CA GLU A 67 -21.18 -40.59 -17.51
C GLU A 67 -19.71 -40.83 -17.90
N LEU A 68 -18.85 -41.04 -16.91
CA LEU A 68 -17.44 -41.38 -17.10
C LEU A 68 -17.25 -42.72 -17.79
N SER A 69 -18.03 -43.73 -17.40
CA SER A 69 -17.99 -45.05 -18.02
C SER A 69 -18.44 -45.01 -19.49
N ASP A 70 -19.46 -44.21 -19.82
CA ASP A 70 -19.95 -44.04 -21.20
C ASP A 70 -18.95 -43.30 -22.08
N ARG A 71 -18.33 -42.22 -21.58
CA ARG A 71 -17.24 -41.53 -22.30
C ARG A 71 -16.04 -42.44 -22.53
N TYR A 72 -15.68 -43.25 -21.53
CA TYR A 72 -14.57 -44.20 -21.65
C TYR A 72 -14.81 -45.22 -22.77
N VAL A 73 -15.99 -45.86 -22.76
CA VAL A 73 -16.36 -46.86 -23.78
C VAL A 73 -16.38 -46.22 -25.18
N LYS A 74 -16.99 -45.04 -25.33
CA LYS A 74 -17.03 -44.33 -26.61
C LYS A 74 -15.64 -43.99 -27.14
N GLN A 75 -14.76 -43.49 -26.29
CA GLN A 75 -13.41 -43.06 -26.69
C GLN A 75 -12.50 -44.27 -27.00
N CYS A 76 -12.59 -45.34 -26.21
CA CYS A 76 -11.91 -46.60 -26.51
C CYS A 76 -12.39 -47.26 -27.81
N SER A 77 -13.68 -47.12 -28.16
CA SER A 77 -14.20 -47.70 -29.39
C SER A 77 -13.86 -46.89 -30.64
N ALA A 78 -13.52 -45.61 -30.49
CA ALA A 78 -13.24 -44.69 -31.58
C ALA A 78 -11.75 -44.59 -31.96
N THR A 79 -10.84 -45.01 -31.06
CA THR A 79 -9.39 -44.96 -31.28
C THR A 79 -8.77 -46.34 -31.07
N GLU A 80 -7.77 -46.73 -31.89
CA GLU A 80 -7.03 -48.00 -31.71
C GLU A 80 -6.23 -48.09 -30.39
N THR A 81 -6.23 -47.01 -29.59
CA THR A 81 -5.59 -46.94 -28.29
C THR A 81 -6.61 -46.52 -27.23
N CYS A 82 -6.71 -47.30 -26.16
CA CYS A 82 -7.51 -46.95 -24.98
C CYS A 82 -6.65 -46.10 -24.02
N PRO A 83 -7.14 -44.93 -23.57
CA PRO A 83 -6.46 -44.18 -22.52
C PRO A 83 -6.41 -45.02 -21.24
N SER A 84 -5.32 -44.89 -20.48
CA SER A 84 -5.20 -45.54 -19.17
C SER A 84 -6.22 -44.95 -18.19
N GLY A 85 -6.60 -45.71 -17.16
CA GLY A 85 -7.51 -45.23 -16.12
C GLY A 85 -7.04 -43.93 -15.47
N SER A 86 -5.73 -43.71 -15.34
CA SER A 86 -5.18 -42.46 -14.82
C SER A 86 -5.39 -41.26 -15.76
N GLN A 87 -5.29 -41.46 -17.08
CA GLN A 87 -5.54 -40.39 -18.06
C GLN A 87 -6.98 -39.87 -18.01
N LEU A 88 -7.94 -40.69 -17.57
CA LEU A 88 -9.33 -40.30 -17.42
C LEU A 88 -9.64 -39.73 -16.04
N LEU A 89 -9.08 -40.32 -14.98
CA LEU A 89 -9.39 -39.93 -13.60
C LEU A 89 -8.71 -38.62 -13.19
N ASN A 90 -7.50 -38.35 -13.68
CA ASN A 90 -6.74 -37.15 -13.34
C ASN A 90 -7.51 -35.83 -13.57
N PRO A 91 -8.11 -35.55 -14.75
CA PRO A 91 -8.85 -34.31 -14.97
C PRO A 91 -10.10 -34.18 -14.09
N ILE A 92 -10.78 -35.28 -13.79
CA ILE A 92 -11.96 -35.28 -12.91
C ILE A 92 -11.58 -35.06 -11.45
N GLN A 93 -10.50 -35.70 -10.99
CA GLN A 93 -9.98 -35.48 -9.65
C GLN A 93 -9.57 -34.01 -9.45
N ALA A 94 -8.97 -33.38 -10.47
CA ALA A 94 -8.65 -31.96 -10.46
C ALA A 94 -9.92 -31.09 -10.40
N GLN A 95 -10.95 -31.38 -11.21
CA GLN A 95 -12.22 -30.65 -11.21
C GLN A 95 -12.96 -30.76 -9.87
N LEU A 96 -13.01 -31.96 -9.29
CA LEU A 96 -13.62 -32.20 -7.97
C LEU A 96 -12.88 -31.45 -6.87
N GLY A 97 -11.53 -31.43 -6.91
CA GLY A 97 -10.71 -30.64 -6.00
C GLY A 97 -11.02 -29.14 -6.09
N ALA A 98 -11.05 -28.59 -7.31
CA ALA A 98 -11.37 -27.18 -7.54
C ALA A 98 -12.80 -26.82 -7.09
N ALA A 99 -13.77 -27.68 -7.35
CA ALA A 99 -15.15 -27.48 -6.91
C ALA A 99 -15.27 -27.48 -5.38
N ALA A 100 -14.58 -28.40 -4.70
CA ALA A 100 -14.55 -28.45 -3.24
C ALA A 100 -13.93 -27.17 -2.65
N GLU A 101 -12.82 -26.68 -3.23
CA GLU A 101 -12.18 -25.45 -2.79
C GLU A 101 -13.09 -24.22 -3.00
N ALA A 102 -13.78 -24.14 -4.14
CA ALA A 102 -14.71 -23.05 -4.46
C ALA A 102 -15.90 -23.00 -3.49
N ILE A 103 -16.44 -24.17 -3.12
CA ILE A 103 -17.50 -24.28 -2.10
C ILE A 103 -16.98 -23.76 -0.76
N GLN A 104 -15.81 -24.22 -0.32
CA GLN A 104 -15.24 -23.76 0.94
C GLN A 104 -14.96 -22.25 0.94
N ASN A 105 -14.45 -21.69 -0.17
CA ASN A 105 -14.22 -20.25 -0.33
C ASN A 105 -15.52 -19.44 -0.22
N ARG A 106 -16.59 -19.92 -0.84
CA ARG A 106 -17.89 -19.22 -0.84
C ARG A 106 -18.46 -19.04 0.57
N PHE A 107 -18.22 -19.98 1.46
CA PHE A 107 -18.77 -19.96 2.82
C PHE A 107 -17.80 -19.45 3.89
N ASP A 108 -16.55 -19.14 3.53
CA ASP A 108 -15.60 -18.58 4.47
C ASP A 108 -15.88 -17.07 4.70
N PRO A 109 -16.05 -16.62 5.96
CA PRO A 109 -16.46 -15.25 6.27
C PRO A 109 -15.41 -14.19 5.90
N GLY A 110 -14.16 -14.58 5.66
CA GLY A 110 -13.07 -13.67 5.26
C GLY A 110 -12.72 -13.70 3.78
N HIS A 111 -13.32 -14.60 2.98
CA HIS A 111 -12.95 -14.77 1.58
C HIS A 111 -13.12 -13.48 0.76
N GLN A 112 -14.24 -12.78 0.88
CA GLN A 112 -14.50 -11.56 0.11
C GLN A 112 -13.51 -10.44 0.46
N ALA A 113 -13.29 -10.20 1.76
CA ALA A 113 -12.36 -9.19 2.26
C ALA A 113 -10.92 -9.49 1.81
N PHE A 114 -10.50 -10.76 1.93
CA PHE A 114 -9.18 -11.21 1.47
C PHE A 114 -8.99 -10.99 -0.03
N SER A 115 -9.92 -11.46 -0.85
CA SER A 115 -9.87 -11.31 -2.30
C SER A 115 -9.89 -9.85 -2.74
N GLN A 116 -10.70 -9.01 -2.09
CA GLN A 116 -10.71 -7.57 -2.32
C GLN A 116 -9.35 -6.94 -2.00
N GLY A 117 -8.75 -7.27 -0.86
CA GLY A 117 -7.44 -6.77 -0.47
C GLY A 117 -6.34 -7.15 -1.45
N VAL A 118 -6.32 -8.41 -1.90
CA VAL A 118 -5.37 -8.89 -2.90
C VAL A 118 -5.55 -8.21 -4.26
N ASN A 119 -6.80 -8.01 -4.71
CA ASN A 119 -7.07 -7.35 -5.99
C ASN A 119 -6.67 -5.86 -5.95
N LEU A 120 -6.95 -5.15 -4.86
CA LEU A 120 -6.50 -3.76 -4.67
C LEU A 120 -4.98 -3.66 -4.64
N ALA A 121 -4.29 -4.64 -4.05
CA ALA A 121 -2.84 -4.69 -4.06
C ALA A 121 -2.26 -4.97 -5.45
N ALA A 122 -2.94 -5.79 -6.27
CA ALA A 122 -2.56 -5.97 -7.67
C ALA A 122 -2.66 -4.65 -8.45
N LEU A 123 -3.75 -3.89 -8.25
CA LEU A 123 -3.88 -2.53 -8.80
C LEU A 123 -2.79 -1.59 -8.27
N ALA A 124 -2.43 -1.70 -6.99
CA ALA A 124 -1.36 -0.92 -6.40
C ALA A 124 0.00 -1.24 -7.04
N GLY A 125 0.30 -2.52 -7.27
CA GLY A 125 1.52 -2.96 -7.93
C GLY A 125 1.60 -2.49 -9.39
N GLU A 126 0.52 -2.63 -10.15
CA GLU A 126 0.44 -2.15 -11.54
C GLU A 126 0.58 -0.63 -11.61
N SER A 127 -0.14 0.09 -10.75
CA SER A 127 -0.03 1.54 -10.61
C SER A 127 1.40 1.93 -10.25
N ALA A 128 2.06 1.25 -9.31
CA ALA A 128 3.44 1.55 -8.94
C ALA A 128 4.42 1.31 -10.09
N HIS A 129 4.20 0.30 -10.94
CA HIS A 129 5.07 -0.01 -12.07
C HIS A 129 4.99 1.05 -13.18
N THR A 130 3.80 1.61 -13.38
CA THR A 130 3.53 2.56 -14.47
C THR A 130 3.60 4.02 -14.06
N ALA A 131 3.57 4.31 -12.75
CA ALA A 131 3.40 5.67 -12.27
C ALA A 131 4.62 6.58 -12.50
N ARG A 132 4.37 7.70 -13.19
CA ARG A 132 5.27 8.74 -13.73
C ARG A 132 5.04 10.15 -13.17
N THR A 133 4.03 10.35 -12.33
CA THR A 133 3.78 11.64 -11.66
C THR A 133 3.48 11.48 -10.15
N PRO A 134 3.56 12.53 -9.31
CA PRO A 134 3.23 12.44 -7.90
C PRO A 134 1.74 12.14 -7.71
N GLU A 135 0.87 12.61 -8.61
CA GLU A 135 -0.55 12.25 -8.65
C GLU A 135 -0.76 10.74 -8.87
N GLU A 136 0.00 10.13 -9.77
CA GLU A 136 -0.06 8.67 -10.00
C GLU A 136 0.46 7.88 -8.78
N TRP A 137 1.48 8.40 -8.08
CA TRP A 137 1.92 7.77 -6.82
C TRP A 137 0.96 7.99 -5.66
N ARG A 138 0.22 9.11 -5.63
CA ARG A 138 -0.91 9.28 -4.71
C ARG A 138 -1.98 8.20 -4.96
N LEU A 139 -2.24 7.85 -6.22
CA LEU A 139 -3.14 6.75 -6.56
C LEU A 139 -2.60 5.38 -6.07
N THR A 140 -1.31 5.11 -6.28
CA THR A 140 -0.63 3.92 -5.73
C THR A 140 -0.77 3.83 -4.20
N ILE A 141 -0.56 4.94 -3.49
CA ILE A 141 -0.74 5.03 -2.03
C ILE A 141 -2.19 4.74 -1.63
N VAL A 142 -3.17 5.27 -2.38
CA VAL A 142 -4.59 5.00 -2.15
C VAL A 142 -4.89 3.50 -2.31
N TYR A 143 -4.38 2.85 -3.35
CA TYR A 143 -4.59 1.41 -3.55
C TYR A 143 -3.97 0.58 -2.42
N TRP A 144 -2.72 0.85 -2.02
CA TRP A 144 -2.09 0.15 -0.90
C TRP A 144 -2.87 0.32 0.41
N ARG A 145 -3.32 1.54 0.73
CA ARG A 145 -4.14 1.80 1.92
C ARG A 145 -5.45 1.02 1.89
N ARG A 146 -6.15 1.03 0.74
CA ARG A 146 -7.42 0.29 0.59
C ARG A 146 -7.20 -1.23 0.65
N ALA A 147 -6.10 -1.73 0.09
CA ALA A 147 -5.74 -3.14 0.17
C ALA A 147 -5.53 -3.59 1.62
N ILE A 148 -4.73 -2.84 2.40
CA ILE A 148 -4.51 -3.09 3.82
C ILE A 148 -5.83 -3.03 4.60
N ALA A 149 -6.64 -1.98 4.38
CA ALA A 149 -7.92 -1.83 5.05
C ALA A 149 -8.87 -3.00 4.78
N ALA A 150 -8.92 -3.51 3.54
CA ALA A 150 -9.72 -4.68 3.19
C ALA A 150 -9.19 -5.95 3.89
N LEU A 151 -7.87 -6.14 3.98
CA LEU A 151 -7.31 -7.30 4.69
C LEU A 151 -7.54 -7.23 6.21
N GLN A 152 -7.59 -6.03 6.79
CA GLN A 152 -7.88 -5.84 8.21
C GLN A 152 -9.30 -6.25 8.62
N THR A 153 -10.25 -6.31 7.67
CA THR A 153 -11.62 -6.76 7.96
C THR A 153 -11.79 -8.27 7.88
N VAL A 154 -10.74 -9.03 7.52
CA VAL A 154 -10.76 -10.50 7.52
C VAL A 154 -10.94 -11.00 8.96
N PRO A 155 -12.03 -11.73 9.27
CA PRO A 155 -12.30 -12.21 10.63
C PRO A 155 -11.26 -13.24 11.10
N THR A 156 -10.98 -13.31 12.41
CA THR A 156 -10.03 -14.26 13.00
C THR A 156 -10.42 -15.73 12.83
N ASN A 157 -11.72 -16.02 12.64
CA ASN A 157 -12.23 -17.36 12.36
C ASN A 157 -12.21 -17.74 10.87
N SER A 158 -11.71 -16.86 9.99
CA SER A 158 -11.50 -17.15 8.57
C SER A 158 -10.22 -17.95 8.36
N ARG A 159 -10.24 -18.90 7.43
CA ARG A 159 -9.03 -19.60 6.98
C ARG A 159 -8.02 -18.69 6.26
N PHE A 160 -8.48 -17.52 5.82
CA PHE A 160 -7.65 -16.51 5.18
C PHE A 160 -6.93 -15.61 6.18
N TYR A 161 -7.31 -15.62 7.46
CA TYR A 161 -6.76 -14.70 8.45
C TYR A 161 -5.22 -14.72 8.53
N PRO A 162 -4.53 -15.87 8.64
CA PRO A 162 -3.07 -15.88 8.70
C PRO A 162 -2.43 -15.31 7.42
N LYS A 163 -3.01 -15.61 6.25
CA LYS A 163 -2.56 -15.08 4.97
C LYS A 163 -2.80 -13.57 4.87
N ALA A 164 -3.91 -13.07 5.41
CA ALA A 164 -4.23 -11.65 5.46
C ALA A 164 -3.22 -10.89 6.31
N GLN A 165 -2.90 -11.40 7.51
CA GLN A 165 -1.91 -10.79 8.41
C GLN A 165 -0.53 -10.71 7.77
N ALA A 166 -0.06 -11.80 7.13
CA ALA A 166 1.21 -11.79 6.42
C ALA A 166 1.23 -10.76 5.26
N LYS A 167 0.14 -10.65 4.50
CA LYS A 167 0.04 -9.67 3.42
C LYS A 167 -0.02 -8.23 3.92
N ILE A 168 -0.66 -7.96 5.06
CA ILE A 168 -0.70 -6.62 5.65
C ILE A 168 0.72 -6.12 5.92
N GLN A 169 1.60 -6.96 6.48
CA GLN A 169 3.00 -6.60 6.71
C GLN A 169 3.72 -6.23 5.41
N ALA A 170 3.65 -7.10 4.39
CA ALA A 170 4.24 -6.83 3.08
C ALA A 170 3.67 -5.55 2.42
N TYR A 171 2.37 -5.28 2.58
CA TYR A 171 1.74 -4.11 1.96
C TYR A 171 2.08 -2.81 2.70
N GLN A 172 2.38 -2.86 4.00
CA GLN A 172 2.88 -1.72 4.76
C GLN A 172 4.27 -1.29 4.28
N GLU A 173 5.14 -2.24 3.94
CA GLU A 173 6.45 -1.97 3.35
C GLU A 173 6.31 -1.29 1.98
N ASN A 174 5.47 -1.85 1.11
CA ASN A 174 5.19 -1.25 -0.21
C ASN A 174 4.57 0.15 -0.10
N LEU A 175 3.69 0.37 0.87
CA LEU A 175 3.12 1.69 1.15
C LEU A 175 4.19 2.68 1.61
N THR A 176 5.17 2.23 2.40
CA THR A 176 6.28 3.07 2.88
C THR A 176 7.16 3.46 1.70
N TYR A 177 7.50 2.51 0.84
CA TYR A 177 8.23 2.77 -0.40
C TYR A 177 7.51 3.80 -1.29
N ALA A 178 6.21 3.62 -1.51
CA ALA A 178 5.41 4.53 -2.32
C ALA A 178 5.35 5.97 -1.79
N LYS A 179 5.41 6.15 -0.46
CA LYS A 179 5.49 7.49 0.16
C LYS A 179 6.86 8.12 -0.04
N ALA A 180 7.93 7.37 0.22
CA ALA A 180 9.30 7.86 0.08
C ALA A 180 9.59 8.35 -1.36
N ALA A 181 9.03 7.69 -2.37
CA ALA A 181 9.17 8.10 -3.77
C ALA A 181 8.64 9.52 -4.07
N ILE A 182 7.59 9.97 -3.38
CA ILE A 182 7.05 11.34 -3.52
C ILE A 182 7.92 12.34 -2.74
N ASP A 183 8.34 11.98 -1.53
CA ASP A 183 8.99 12.92 -0.61
C ASP A 183 10.37 13.36 -1.14
N THR A 184 11.22 12.43 -1.61
CA THR A 184 12.58 12.76 -2.08
C THR A 184 12.60 13.69 -3.31
N PHE A 185 11.72 13.48 -4.29
CA PHE A 185 11.67 14.34 -5.46
C PHE A 185 11.18 15.75 -5.10
N ARG A 186 10.11 15.84 -4.30
CA ARG A 186 9.56 17.13 -3.86
C ARG A 186 10.57 17.93 -3.05
N GLU A 187 11.30 17.29 -2.15
CA GLU A 187 12.37 17.95 -1.38
C GLU A 187 13.47 18.49 -2.30
N GLY A 188 13.88 17.71 -3.31
CA GLY A 188 14.87 18.16 -4.30
C GLY A 188 14.40 19.39 -5.09
N VAL A 189 13.13 19.42 -5.51
CA VAL A 189 12.54 20.59 -6.18
C VAL A 189 12.49 21.79 -5.24
N ASN A 190 12.04 21.61 -3.99
CA ASN A 190 11.96 22.70 -3.02
C ASN A 190 13.32 23.33 -2.73
N ALA A 191 14.38 22.52 -2.57
CA ALA A 191 15.74 23.01 -2.38
C ALA A 191 16.22 23.82 -3.60
N ALA A 192 15.93 23.35 -4.81
CA ALA A 192 16.24 24.06 -6.05
C ALA A 192 15.47 25.38 -6.20
N THR A 193 14.18 25.41 -5.85
CA THR A 193 13.36 26.62 -5.87
C THR A 193 13.93 27.67 -4.91
N LEU A 194 14.25 27.28 -3.68
CA LEU A 194 14.87 28.19 -2.72
C LEU A 194 16.25 28.67 -3.19
N ALA A 195 17.05 27.80 -3.81
CA ALA A 195 18.33 28.19 -4.40
C ALA A 195 18.16 29.26 -5.49
N ALA A 196 17.16 29.09 -6.36
CA ALA A 196 16.83 30.04 -7.43
C ALA A 196 16.34 31.39 -6.86
N GLU A 197 15.48 31.37 -5.84
CA GLU A 197 15.00 32.58 -5.16
C GLU A 197 16.15 33.37 -4.49
N LEU A 198 17.07 32.67 -3.82
CA LEU A 198 18.23 33.31 -3.18
C LEU A 198 19.26 33.78 -4.20
N THR A 199 19.36 33.13 -5.36
CA THR A 199 20.24 33.58 -6.46
C THR A 199 19.91 35.01 -6.89
N GLN A 200 18.63 35.40 -6.88
CA GLN A 200 18.19 36.74 -7.26
C GLN A 200 18.57 37.84 -6.24
N GLN A 201 18.86 37.43 -5.00
CA GLN A 201 19.11 38.35 -3.89
C GLN A 201 20.57 38.33 -3.43
N ALA A 202 21.36 37.36 -3.89
CA ALA A 202 22.74 37.14 -3.49
C ALA A 202 23.64 38.28 -3.94
N LYS A 203 24.36 38.89 -2.99
CA LYS A 203 25.29 40.01 -3.23
C LYS A 203 26.68 39.72 -2.70
N THR A 204 26.77 38.90 -1.67
CA THR A 204 28.03 38.59 -0.98
C THR A 204 28.51 37.18 -1.32
N VAL A 205 29.80 36.94 -1.14
CA VAL A 205 30.38 35.59 -1.22
C VAL A 205 29.64 34.60 -0.31
N GLN A 206 29.18 35.04 0.86
CA GLN A 206 28.44 34.19 1.78
C GLN A 206 27.07 33.81 1.22
N ASP A 207 26.35 34.76 0.60
CA ASP A 207 25.06 34.47 -0.04
C ASP A 207 25.24 33.45 -1.17
N TRP A 208 26.27 33.62 -2.00
CA TRP A 208 26.58 32.69 -3.09
C TRP A 208 26.99 31.30 -2.60
N ARG A 209 27.68 31.20 -1.46
CA ARG A 209 27.94 29.91 -0.81
C ARG A 209 26.65 29.23 -0.37
N GLN A 210 25.71 29.98 0.20
CA GLN A 210 24.41 29.44 0.60
C GLN A 210 23.58 28.96 -0.60
N VAL A 211 23.54 29.75 -1.68
CA VAL A 211 22.93 29.33 -2.96
C VAL A 211 23.56 28.03 -3.46
N GLY A 212 24.90 27.94 -3.45
CA GLY A 212 25.62 26.72 -3.84
C GLY A 212 25.28 25.51 -2.97
N GLN A 213 25.13 25.69 -1.65
CA GLN A 213 24.74 24.61 -0.74
C GLN A 213 23.34 24.06 -1.08
N LEU A 214 22.37 24.93 -1.37
CA LEU A 214 21.02 24.51 -1.75
C LEU A 214 20.97 23.80 -3.10
N TRP A 215 21.75 24.25 -4.09
CA TRP A 215 21.89 23.52 -5.36
C TRP A 215 22.52 22.13 -5.15
N LEU A 216 23.53 22.03 -4.27
CA LEU A 216 24.14 20.75 -3.92
C LEU A 216 23.16 19.81 -3.21
N GLU A 217 22.35 20.35 -2.30
CA GLU A 217 21.28 19.61 -1.62
C GLU A 217 20.24 19.09 -2.64
N ALA A 218 19.75 19.96 -3.53
CA ALA A 218 18.85 19.57 -4.61
C ALA A 218 19.42 18.46 -5.49
N LEU A 219 20.70 18.56 -5.88
CA LEU A 219 21.41 17.51 -6.62
C LEU A 219 21.46 16.19 -5.85
N SER A 220 21.73 16.23 -4.55
CA SER A 220 21.80 15.03 -3.72
C SER A 220 20.45 14.32 -3.64
N LEU A 221 19.36 15.08 -3.44
CA LEU A 221 18.00 14.57 -3.37
C LEU A 221 17.54 14.01 -4.71
N MET A 222 17.81 14.71 -5.82
CA MET A 222 17.48 14.23 -7.17
C MET A 222 18.19 12.91 -7.51
N ARG A 223 19.42 12.67 -7.02
CA ARG A 223 20.12 11.38 -7.18
C ARG A 223 19.49 10.24 -6.38
N LEU A 224 18.84 10.55 -5.26
CA LEU A 224 18.18 9.56 -4.40
C LEU A 224 16.78 9.17 -4.89
N VAL A 225 16.25 9.89 -5.87
CA VAL A 225 14.99 9.54 -6.54
C VAL A 225 15.13 8.15 -7.17
N SER A 226 14.32 7.20 -6.72
CA SER A 226 14.37 5.79 -7.15
C SER A 226 14.20 5.65 -8.67
N GLN A 227 14.80 4.62 -9.30
CA GLN A 227 14.62 4.37 -10.75
C GLN A 227 13.17 4.06 -11.14
N ASN A 228 12.40 3.48 -10.22
CA ASN A 228 10.97 3.25 -10.44
C ASN A 228 10.14 4.50 -10.08
N SER A 229 10.78 5.59 -9.65
CA SER A 229 10.11 6.83 -9.31
C SER A 229 9.50 7.43 -10.56
N PRO A 230 8.34 8.06 -10.40
CA PRO A 230 7.67 8.71 -11.50
C PRO A 230 8.52 9.81 -12.12
N HIS A 231 9.18 10.51 -11.21
CA HIS A 231 10.01 11.64 -11.48
C HIS A 231 11.43 11.21 -11.78
N TYR A 232 11.75 9.94 -11.95
CA TYR A 232 13.13 9.53 -12.17
C TYR A 232 13.72 10.22 -13.39
N ALA A 233 13.03 10.15 -14.53
CA ALA A 233 13.50 10.80 -15.77
C ALA A 233 13.64 12.32 -15.59
N ILE A 234 12.66 12.96 -14.94
CA ILE A 234 12.70 14.40 -14.65
C ILE A 234 13.86 14.72 -13.70
N ALA A 235 14.03 13.97 -12.63
CA ALA A 235 15.12 14.11 -11.66
C ALA A 235 16.47 13.98 -12.37
N GLN A 236 16.65 12.97 -13.23
CA GLN A 236 17.86 12.80 -14.04
C GLN A 236 18.09 13.99 -14.99
N GLN A 237 17.05 14.50 -15.64
CA GLN A 237 17.15 15.71 -16.47
C GLN A 237 17.54 16.94 -15.63
N ARG A 238 16.93 17.11 -14.46
CA ARG A 238 17.21 18.22 -13.52
C ARG A 238 18.63 18.14 -12.97
N LEU A 239 19.24 16.96 -12.85
CA LEU A 239 20.64 16.83 -12.39
C LEU A 239 21.61 17.65 -13.23
N THR A 240 21.44 17.69 -14.56
CA THR A 240 22.32 18.50 -15.43
C THR A 240 22.11 19.98 -15.15
N GLN A 241 20.86 20.44 -15.17
CA GLN A 241 20.52 21.85 -14.93
C GLN A 241 20.99 22.33 -13.54
N TYR A 242 20.76 21.53 -12.51
CA TYR A 242 21.14 21.87 -11.14
C TYR A 242 22.67 21.85 -10.96
N ALA A 243 23.39 21.01 -11.71
CA ALA A 243 24.86 21.00 -11.71
C ALA A 243 25.45 22.27 -12.35
N ASP A 244 24.84 22.77 -13.43
CA ASP A 244 25.23 24.03 -14.05
C ASP A 244 24.97 25.20 -13.09
N ASN A 245 23.81 25.24 -12.44
CA ASN A 245 23.45 26.27 -11.47
C ASN A 245 24.37 26.26 -10.24
N PHE A 246 24.70 25.06 -9.75
CA PHE A 246 25.68 24.87 -8.69
C PHE A 246 27.05 25.43 -9.08
N THR A 247 27.51 25.10 -10.29
CA THR A 247 28.80 25.57 -10.82
C THR A 247 28.81 27.09 -10.96
N TYR A 248 27.71 27.68 -11.42
CA TYR A 248 27.55 29.13 -11.48
C TYR A 248 27.64 29.77 -10.08
N ALA A 249 26.91 29.25 -9.10
CA ALA A 249 26.96 29.75 -7.72
C ALA A 249 28.37 29.65 -7.11
N GLN A 250 29.10 28.56 -7.40
CA GLN A 250 30.50 28.42 -6.97
C GLN A 250 31.40 29.49 -7.59
N LYS A 251 31.28 29.74 -8.90
CA LYS A 251 32.06 30.78 -9.58
C LYS A 251 31.81 32.15 -8.97
N GLN A 252 30.56 32.48 -8.67
CA GLN A 252 30.20 33.75 -8.00
C GLN A 252 30.79 33.84 -6.59
N ALA A 253 30.81 32.72 -5.84
CA ALA A 253 31.44 32.67 -4.52
C ALA A 253 32.97 32.82 -4.54
N MET A 254 33.60 32.74 -5.72
CA MET A 254 35.05 32.90 -5.92
C MET A 254 35.42 34.21 -6.63
N ALA A 255 34.44 34.95 -7.16
CA ALA A 255 34.67 36.19 -7.87
C ALA A 255 34.93 37.37 -6.92
N PRO A 256 35.73 38.38 -7.32
CA PRO A 256 35.79 39.66 -6.62
C PRO A 256 34.41 40.30 -6.58
N ILE A 257 34.04 40.94 -5.46
CA ILE A 257 32.73 41.57 -5.27
C ILE A 257 32.50 42.62 -6.38
N GLN A 258 31.62 42.33 -7.32
CA GLN A 258 31.21 43.25 -8.38
C GLN A 258 29.89 43.95 -8.00
N PRO A 259 29.68 45.21 -8.43
CA PRO A 259 28.45 45.94 -8.17
C PRO A 259 27.23 45.29 -8.85
N ALA A 260 26.10 45.27 -8.15
CA ALA A 260 24.87 44.52 -8.47
C ALA A 260 24.30 44.74 -9.89
N ALA A 261 24.58 45.87 -10.53
CA ALA A 261 24.07 46.19 -11.87
C ALA A 261 24.70 45.34 -12.99
N SER A 262 25.95 44.88 -12.82
CA SER A 262 26.64 44.04 -13.83
C SER A 262 26.25 42.56 -13.74
N GLN A 263 25.57 42.16 -12.67
CA GLN A 263 25.25 40.76 -12.37
C GLN A 263 23.89 40.33 -12.94
N ALA A 264 22.95 41.26 -13.11
CA ALA A 264 21.62 40.99 -13.66
C ALA A 264 21.64 40.63 -15.17
N GLU A 265 22.64 41.10 -15.92
CA GLU A 265 22.79 40.82 -17.37
C GLU A 265 23.48 39.47 -17.67
N ALA A 266 24.17 38.89 -16.70
CA ALA A 266 24.89 37.61 -16.86
C ALA A 266 24.11 36.40 -16.29
N GLN A 267 22.89 36.62 -15.81
CA GLN A 267 22.02 35.55 -15.32
C GLN A 267 21.50 34.75 -16.52
N PRO A 268 21.80 33.44 -16.63
CA PRO A 268 20.97 32.57 -17.45
C PRO A 268 19.53 32.71 -16.95
N GLU A 269 18.55 32.55 -17.84
CA GLU A 269 17.12 32.58 -17.54
C GLU A 269 16.75 31.44 -16.56
N LEU A 270 17.07 31.64 -15.28
CA LEU A 270 16.97 30.68 -14.18
C LEU A 270 15.58 30.69 -13.54
N ALA A 271 14.77 31.71 -13.84
CA ALA A 271 13.48 31.96 -13.24
C ALA A 271 12.39 30.97 -13.69
N ASP A 272 12.55 30.33 -14.87
CA ASP A 272 11.54 29.41 -15.41
C ASP A 272 11.79 27.93 -15.05
N ILE A 273 12.87 27.63 -14.32
CA ILE A 273 13.34 26.26 -14.11
C ILE A 273 12.73 25.61 -12.85
N ALA A 274 12.14 26.41 -11.95
CA ALA A 274 11.51 25.95 -10.71
C ALA A 274 9.98 25.69 -10.82
N GLY A 275 9.39 25.91 -12.00
CA GLY A 275 7.98 25.60 -12.30
C GLY A 275 7.70 24.08 -12.42
N PRO A 276 6.43 23.67 -12.21
CA PRO A 276 5.99 22.40 -11.64
C PRO A 276 6.54 21.12 -12.27
#